data_AF-A0A8S3W839-F1
#
_entry.id   AF-A0A8S3W839-F1
#
_cell.length_a   1.000
_cell.length_b   1.000
_cell.length_c   1.000
_cell.angle_alpha   90.00
_cell.angle_beta   90.00
_cell.angle_gamma   90.00
#
_symmetry.space_group_name_H-M   'P 1'
#
loop_
_entity.id
_entity.type
_entity.pdbx_description
1 polymer ?
#
loop_
_entity_poly.entity_id
_entity_poly.type
_entity_poly.pdbx_seq_one_letter_code
_entity_poly.pdbx_strand_id
1 'polypeptide(L)'
;MSRKEKCCEFILQKLVCSNREKLPPNIQKAINKIAEEEELQIEAEVPLHERFRVVQSYSESSTEAIILKNVAKEGFATFYRMDVMPLKFAELAVQQLARFHGLSFVIQQKRPEYFERKIKTLKQSLKLNDDFRAFCRTFFNYSVEGLDSELVEGEVTEVIPVDYQLLTYGAPITNFLYFIYGATDKEFRRNHLIHLKDIYFETTDNFPKYFEMDIGSVYSTKEFERDYVECLGYGLQFMLFIFPLVFTLESDVPDLG
;
A
#
# COMPACT_ATOMS: atom_id res chain seq x y z
N MET A 1 9.99 -11.00 26.61
CA MET A 1 10.69 -9.91 25.92
C MET A 1 9.67 -9.14 25.09
N SER A 2 9.49 -7.84 25.37
CA SER A 2 8.40 -7.04 24.81
C SER A 2 8.55 -6.87 23.29
N ARG A 3 7.55 -7.34 22.53
CA ARG A 3 7.36 -7.04 21.11
C ARG A 3 7.10 -5.54 20.98
N LYS A 4 8.05 -4.75 20.50
CA LYS A 4 7.90 -3.30 20.34
C LYS A 4 7.38 -2.97 18.93
N GLU A 5 6.17 -2.42 18.95
CA GLU A 5 5.53 -1.42 18.08
C GLU A 5 5.63 -1.60 16.54
N LYS A 6 4.55 -2.14 15.97
CA LYS A 6 4.31 -2.26 14.52
C LYS A 6 3.57 -1.00 13.98
N CYS A 7 3.40 -0.86 12.67
CA CYS A 7 2.71 0.26 11.98
C CYS A 7 1.66 -0.21 10.98
N CYS A 8 0.95 0.68 10.28
CA CYS A 8 0.00 0.25 9.25
C CYS A 8 0.71 -0.25 8.00
N GLU A 9 0.17 -1.32 7.43
CA GLU A 9 0.58 -1.92 6.17
C GLU A 9 -0.46 -1.67 5.06
N PHE A 10 -0.02 -1.33 3.86
CA PHE A 10 -0.85 -1.16 2.66
C PHE A 10 -0.34 -2.02 1.48
N ILE A 11 -1.23 -2.81 0.88
CA ILE A 11 -0.94 -3.57 -0.34
C ILE A 11 -1.25 -2.66 -1.53
N LEU A 12 -0.22 -2.17 -2.24
CA LEU A 12 -0.37 -1.50 -3.55
C LEU A 12 -0.96 -2.49 -4.55
N GLN A 13 -2.28 -2.53 -4.66
CA GLN A 13 -3.00 -3.15 -5.77
C GLN A 13 -3.60 -2.06 -6.64
N LYS A 14 -3.39 -2.18 -7.94
CA LYS A 14 -4.01 -1.34 -8.97
C LYS A 14 -5.29 -2.03 -9.41
N LEU A 15 -6.46 -1.37 -9.28
CA LEU A 15 -7.55 -1.38 -10.27
C LEU A 15 -8.78 -0.57 -9.81
N VAL A 16 -9.56 -0.17 -10.82
CA VAL A 16 -10.73 0.72 -10.78
C VAL A 16 -11.94 0.02 -10.16
N CYS A 17 -12.72 0.79 -9.40
CA CYS A 17 -13.98 0.37 -8.79
C CYS A 17 -15.14 0.43 -9.81
N SER A 18 -15.73 -0.71 -10.15
CA SER A 18 -17.18 -0.79 -10.42
C SER A 18 -17.71 -2.22 -10.31
N ASN A 19 -18.19 -2.62 -9.13
CA ASN A 19 -19.52 -3.23 -8.98
C ASN A 19 -19.87 -3.52 -7.52
N ARG A 20 -21.17 -3.59 -7.28
CA ARG A 20 -21.83 -3.74 -5.98
C ARG A 20 -21.58 -5.14 -5.38
N GLU A 21 -20.47 -5.32 -4.71
CA GLU A 21 -20.33 -6.38 -3.70
C GLU A 21 -19.91 -5.78 -2.37
N LYS A 22 -20.34 -6.43 -1.27
CA LYS A 22 -20.11 -5.95 0.08
C LYS A 22 -18.61 -5.89 0.36
N LEU A 23 -18.12 -4.66 0.31
CA LEU A 23 -16.80 -4.24 0.78
C LEU A 23 -16.51 -4.82 2.17
N PRO A 24 -15.30 -5.36 2.43
CA PRO A 24 -14.98 -5.93 3.73
C PRO A 24 -15.10 -4.87 4.84
N PRO A 25 -15.43 -5.26 6.09
CA PRO A 25 -15.75 -4.35 7.20
C PRO A 25 -14.61 -3.42 7.67
N ASN A 26 -13.49 -3.36 6.96
CA ASN A 26 -12.33 -2.51 7.23
C ASN A 26 -12.34 -1.17 6.46
N ILE A 27 -13.33 -0.92 5.59
CA ILE A 27 -13.31 0.24 4.70
C ILE A 27 -13.57 1.57 5.38
N GLN A 28 -14.45 1.62 6.39
CA GLN A 28 -14.57 2.83 7.21
C GLN A 28 -13.28 3.15 7.97
N LYS A 29 -12.51 2.12 8.37
CA LYS A 29 -11.21 2.34 9.03
C LYS A 29 -10.19 2.92 8.05
N ALA A 30 -10.22 2.48 6.80
CA ALA A 30 -9.39 3.04 5.74
C ALA A 30 -9.74 4.52 5.46
N ILE A 31 -11.03 4.85 5.26
CA ILE A 31 -11.49 6.24 5.05
C ILE A 31 -11.06 7.14 6.20
N ASN A 32 -11.35 6.72 7.44
CA ASN A 32 -11.01 7.51 8.62
C ASN A 32 -9.50 7.69 8.74
N LYS A 33 -8.70 6.67 8.38
CA LYS A 33 -7.24 6.80 8.41
C LYS A 33 -6.76 7.83 7.40
N ILE A 34 -7.23 7.75 6.16
CA ILE A 34 -6.87 8.67 5.08
C ILE A 34 -7.22 10.11 5.45
N ALA A 35 -8.40 10.34 6.03
CA ALA A 35 -8.81 11.66 6.49
C ALA A 35 -7.88 12.22 7.58
N GLU A 36 -7.47 11.40 8.54
CA GLU A 36 -6.55 11.80 9.61
C GLU A 36 -5.14 12.09 9.08
N GLU A 37 -4.70 11.32 8.09
CA GLU A 37 -3.43 11.51 7.37
C GLU A 37 -3.41 12.83 6.59
N GLU A 38 -4.54 13.20 5.95
CA GLU A 38 -4.66 14.46 5.24
C GLU A 38 -4.69 15.65 6.22
N GLU A 39 -5.46 15.55 7.30
CA GLU A 39 -5.55 16.61 8.32
C GLU A 39 -4.20 16.91 8.97
N LEU A 40 -3.47 15.88 9.39
CA LEU A 40 -2.13 16.06 9.99
C LEU A 40 -1.18 16.80 9.05
N GLN A 41 -1.20 16.50 7.76
CA GLN A 41 -0.32 17.15 6.78
C GLN A 41 -0.68 18.63 6.56
N ILE A 42 -1.95 18.98 6.70
CA ILE A 42 -2.43 20.37 6.66
C ILE A 42 -1.99 21.10 7.93
N GLU A 43 -2.20 20.51 9.11
CA GLU A 43 -1.80 21.07 10.41
C GLU A 43 -0.28 21.32 10.49
N ALA A 44 0.52 20.42 9.94
CA ALA A 44 1.98 20.52 9.90
C ALA A 44 2.53 21.37 8.75
N GLU A 45 1.65 22.01 7.96
CA GLU A 45 2.02 22.86 6.81
C GLU A 45 2.97 22.18 5.81
N VAL A 46 2.84 20.86 5.64
CA VAL A 46 3.72 20.08 4.74
C VAL A 46 3.62 20.65 3.32
N PRO A 47 4.74 20.95 2.63
CA PRO A 47 4.71 21.44 1.25
C PRO A 47 3.96 20.49 0.32
N LEU A 48 3.15 21.02 -0.62
CA LEU A 48 2.28 20.20 -1.48
C LEU A 48 3.01 19.07 -2.23
N HIS A 49 4.23 19.31 -2.72
CA HIS A 49 5.03 18.30 -3.42
C HIS A 49 5.62 17.23 -2.49
N GLU A 50 5.72 17.52 -1.20
CA GLU A 50 6.21 16.62 -0.16
C GLU A 50 5.10 15.81 0.52
N ARG A 51 3.83 16.16 0.29
CA ARG A 51 2.70 15.43 0.87
C ARG A 51 2.61 13.99 0.37
N PHE A 52 2.16 13.12 1.27
CA PHE A 52 1.50 11.87 0.89
C PHE A 52 0.22 12.22 0.14
N ARG A 53 0.08 11.67 -1.07
CA ARG A 53 -1.05 11.95 -1.96
C ARG A 53 -2.17 10.97 -1.68
N VAL A 54 -3.37 11.50 -1.48
CA VAL A 54 -4.58 10.73 -1.26
C VAL A 54 -5.60 11.10 -2.33
N VAL A 55 -6.36 10.12 -2.80
CA VAL A 55 -7.48 10.40 -3.70
C VAL A 55 -8.59 11.03 -2.87
N GLN A 56 -9.09 12.18 -3.32
CA GLN A 56 -10.19 12.86 -2.67
C GLN A 56 -11.41 11.91 -2.55
N SER A 57 -11.91 11.75 -1.32
CA SER A 57 -13.18 11.09 -1.03
C SER A 57 -14.30 12.11 -0.84
N TYR A 58 -15.53 11.72 -1.17
CA TYR A 58 -16.71 12.57 -1.01
C TYR A 58 -17.50 12.23 0.27
N SER A 59 -18.21 13.24 0.81
CA SER A 59 -19.01 13.13 2.04
C SER A 59 -20.13 12.10 1.98
N GLU A 60 -20.53 11.73 0.78
CA GLU A 60 -21.56 10.75 0.44
C GLU A 60 -21.07 9.31 0.58
N SER A 61 -19.80 9.11 0.95
CA SER A 61 -19.25 7.80 1.32
C SER A 61 -19.95 7.25 2.57
N SER A 62 -20.08 5.92 2.65
CA SER A 62 -20.72 5.21 3.76
C SER A 62 -19.85 4.07 4.28
N THR A 63 -20.35 3.34 5.27
CA THR A 63 -19.70 2.12 5.78
C THR A 63 -19.63 0.99 4.76
N GLU A 64 -20.46 1.03 3.72
CA GLU A 64 -20.57 -0.03 2.69
C GLU A 64 -19.96 0.37 1.35
N ALA A 65 -19.70 1.67 1.11
CA ALA A 65 -19.19 2.17 -0.16
C ALA A 65 -18.35 3.46 0.02
N ILE A 66 -17.21 3.54 -0.66
CA ILE A 66 -16.42 4.77 -0.75
C ILE A 66 -16.69 5.42 -2.11
N ILE A 67 -16.93 6.73 -2.12
CA ILE A 67 -17.00 7.51 -3.35
C ILE A 67 -15.71 8.32 -3.47
N LEU A 68 -14.95 8.05 -4.53
CA LEU A 68 -13.65 8.67 -4.79
C LEU A 68 -13.68 9.48 -6.08
N LYS A 69 -12.84 10.52 -6.14
CA LYS A 69 -12.62 11.31 -7.35
C LYS A 69 -12.08 10.44 -8.47
N ASN A 70 -12.61 10.62 -9.67
CA ASN A 70 -12.12 9.92 -10.86
C ASN A 70 -10.81 10.55 -11.35
N VAL A 71 -9.68 10.04 -10.84
CA VAL A 71 -8.33 10.51 -11.20
C VAL A 71 -7.92 10.17 -12.64
N ALA A 72 -8.62 9.25 -13.32
CA ALA A 72 -8.37 9.01 -14.74
C ALA A 72 -8.69 10.25 -15.60
N LYS A 73 -9.65 11.09 -15.16
CA LYS A 73 -9.94 12.38 -15.80
C LYS A 73 -8.84 13.43 -15.59
N GLU A 74 -7.90 13.19 -14.69
CA GLU A 74 -6.73 14.03 -14.44
C GLU A 74 -5.46 13.52 -15.15
N GLY A 75 -5.59 12.46 -15.96
CA GLY A 75 -4.47 11.87 -16.70
C GLY A 75 -3.73 10.77 -15.95
N PHE A 76 -4.19 10.35 -14.76
CA PHE A 76 -3.64 9.16 -14.11
C PHE A 76 -4.04 7.90 -14.87
N ALA A 77 -3.08 7.00 -15.05
CA ALA A 77 -3.27 5.73 -15.72
C ALA A 77 -2.56 4.59 -14.98
N THR A 78 -2.99 3.37 -15.28
CA THR A 78 -2.44 2.15 -14.71
C THR A 78 -1.44 1.55 -15.70
N PHE A 79 -0.16 1.45 -15.32
CA PHE A 79 0.79 0.61 -16.07
C PHE A 79 0.27 -0.81 -16.26
N TYR A 80 0.49 -1.34 -17.45
CA TYR A 80 0.22 -2.73 -17.76
C TYR A 80 0.98 -3.64 -16.81
N ARG A 81 0.24 -4.49 -16.10
CA ARG A 81 0.75 -5.25 -14.96
C ARG A 81 1.74 -6.37 -15.33
N MET A 82 1.76 -6.77 -16.60
CA MET A 82 2.70 -7.80 -17.09
C MET A 82 4.06 -7.21 -17.48
N ASP A 83 4.16 -5.89 -17.59
CA ASP A 83 5.42 -5.21 -17.84
C ASP A 83 6.18 -4.95 -16.54
N VAL A 84 7.50 -4.92 -16.65
CA VAL A 84 8.36 -4.49 -15.55
C VAL A 84 8.16 -2.99 -15.34
N MET A 85 7.87 -2.57 -14.11
CA MET A 85 7.65 -1.14 -13.84
C MET A 85 8.88 -0.30 -14.21
N PRO A 86 8.69 0.93 -14.72
CA PRO A 86 9.79 1.87 -14.91
C PRO A 86 10.41 2.27 -13.57
N LEU A 87 11.74 2.49 -13.54
CA LEU A 87 12.44 2.90 -12.31
C LEU A 87 11.84 4.16 -11.70
N LYS A 88 11.52 5.17 -12.53
CA LYS A 88 10.93 6.42 -12.03
C LYS A 88 9.60 6.22 -11.31
N PHE A 89 8.77 5.31 -11.82
CA PHE A 89 7.54 4.92 -11.14
C PHE A 89 7.83 4.25 -9.79
N ALA A 90 8.81 3.35 -9.76
CA ALA A 90 9.23 2.67 -8.54
C ALA A 90 9.67 3.67 -7.46
N GLU A 91 10.50 4.65 -7.82
CA GLU A 91 10.99 5.69 -6.90
C GLU A 91 9.82 6.49 -6.30
N LEU A 92 8.92 6.99 -7.14
CA LEU A 92 7.77 7.77 -6.70
C LEU A 92 6.80 6.94 -5.83
N ALA A 93 6.54 5.69 -6.22
CA ALA A 93 5.67 4.80 -5.46
C ALA A 93 6.27 4.45 -4.09
N VAL A 94 7.57 4.18 -4.04
CA VAL A 94 8.29 3.91 -2.78
C VAL A 94 8.30 5.13 -1.87
N GLN A 95 8.47 6.34 -2.42
CA GLN A 95 8.34 7.59 -1.64
C GLN A 95 6.94 7.75 -1.06
N GLN A 96 5.88 7.53 -1.85
CA GLN A 96 4.51 7.59 -1.34
C GLN A 96 4.26 6.56 -0.23
N LEU A 97 4.77 5.34 -0.39
CA LEU A 97 4.68 4.29 0.62
C LEU A 97 5.43 4.68 1.91
N ALA A 98 6.62 5.25 1.78
CA ALA A 98 7.42 5.71 2.91
C ALA A 98 6.74 6.87 3.67
N ARG A 99 6.12 7.82 2.96
CA ARG A 99 5.34 8.92 3.56
C ARG A 99 4.12 8.38 4.32
N PHE A 100 3.39 7.43 3.74
CA PHE A 100 2.26 6.77 4.39
C PHE A 100 2.64 6.08 5.72
N HIS A 101 3.76 5.36 5.72
CA HIS A 101 4.27 4.73 6.93
C HIS A 101 4.77 5.78 7.94
N GLY A 102 5.45 6.83 7.48
CA GLY A 102 5.83 7.98 8.29
C GLY A 102 4.63 8.59 9.02
N LEU A 103 3.52 8.83 8.30
CA LEU A 103 2.26 9.31 8.91
C LEU A 103 1.72 8.35 9.96
N SER A 104 1.88 7.05 9.78
CA SER A 104 1.41 6.06 10.75
C SER A 104 2.16 6.18 12.08
N PHE A 105 3.46 6.45 12.05
CA PHE A 105 4.25 6.76 13.25
C PHE A 105 3.87 8.11 13.86
N VAL A 106 3.63 9.14 13.03
CA VAL A 106 3.16 10.46 13.50
C VAL A 106 1.81 10.33 14.21
N ILE A 107 0.86 9.56 13.66
CA ILE A 107 -0.44 9.30 14.30
C ILE A 107 -0.25 8.58 15.64
N GLN A 108 0.65 7.60 15.70
CA GLN A 108 0.96 6.89 16.96
C GLN A 108 1.40 7.86 18.06
N GLN A 109 2.25 8.83 17.73
CA GLN A 109 2.76 9.80 18.69
C GLN A 109 1.76 10.91 19.01
N LYS A 110 1.17 11.54 17.99
CA LYS A 110 0.30 12.73 18.16
C LYS A 110 -1.14 12.39 18.52
N ARG A 111 -1.64 11.23 18.11
CA ARG A 111 -3.03 10.79 18.32
C ARG A 111 -3.07 9.35 18.89
N PRO A 112 -2.44 9.08 20.05
CA PRO A 112 -2.24 7.73 20.57
C PRO A 112 -3.55 6.97 20.85
N GLU A 113 -4.60 7.65 21.32
CA GLU A 113 -5.89 7.00 21.51
C GLU A 113 -6.56 6.56 20.20
N TYR A 114 -6.43 7.38 19.15
CA TYR A 114 -6.90 7.01 17.82
C TYR A 114 -6.11 5.80 17.33
N PHE A 115 -4.79 5.84 17.45
CA PHE A 115 -3.90 4.75 17.04
C PHE A 115 -4.27 3.42 17.70
N GLU A 116 -4.38 3.40 19.04
CA GLU A 116 -4.70 2.17 19.78
C GLU A 116 -6.10 1.63 19.45
N ARG A 117 -7.10 2.49 19.26
CA ARG A 117 -8.49 2.06 18.99
C ARG A 117 -8.75 1.71 17.52
N LYS A 118 -8.16 2.45 16.58
CA LYS A 118 -8.52 2.40 15.15
C LYS A 118 -7.46 1.75 14.29
N ILE A 119 -6.17 2.04 14.53
CA ILE A 119 -5.06 1.52 13.73
C ILE A 119 -4.62 0.15 14.21
N LYS A 120 -4.27 0.00 15.49
CA LYS A 120 -3.76 -1.26 16.04
C LYS A 120 -4.78 -2.41 15.99
N THR A 121 -6.06 -2.05 15.85
CA THR A 121 -7.17 -3.01 15.68
C THR A 121 -7.39 -3.41 14.22
N LEU A 122 -6.63 -2.87 13.26
CA LEU A 122 -6.60 -3.36 11.89
C LEU A 122 -5.95 -4.74 11.90
N LYS A 123 -6.77 -5.76 11.71
CA LYS A 123 -6.32 -7.14 11.53
C LYS A 123 -6.37 -7.45 10.06
N GLN A 124 -5.41 -8.25 9.59
CA GLN A 124 -5.46 -8.83 8.25
C GLN A 124 -6.80 -9.57 8.11
N SER A 125 -7.63 -9.11 7.17
CA SER A 125 -8.98 -9.63 6.95
C SER A 125 -8.98 -10.97 6.21
N LEU A 126 -7.84 -11.36 5.63
CA LEU A 126 -7.68 -12.63 4.93
C LEU A 126 -7.75 -13.80 5.92
N LYS A 127 -8.96 -14.36 6.06
CA LYS A 127 -9.17 -15.67 6.67
C LYS A 127 -9.16 -16.68 5.54
N LEU A 128 -8.30 -17.69 5.60
CA LEU A 128 -8.28 -18.77 4.60
C LEU A 128 -9.54 -19.65 4.74
N ASN A 129 -10.66 -19.16 4.22
CA ASN A 129 -11.98 -19.76 4.28
C ASN A 129 -12.71 -19.55 2.94
N ASP A 130 -13.97 -20.00 2.88
CA ASP A 130 -14.82 -19.92 1.70
C ASP A 130 -15.02 -18.51 1.16
N ASP A 131 -15.08 -17.52 2.05
CA ASP A 131 -15.17 -16.11 1.67
C ASP A 131 -13.87 -15.65 0.97
N PHE A 132 -12.71 -16.09 1.46
CA PHE A 132 -11.43 -15.86 0.78
C PHE A 132 -11.36 -16.61 -0.55
N ARG A 133 -11.97 -17.80 -0.67
CA ARG A 133 -12.08 -18.51 -1.96
C ARG A 133 -12.91 -17.73 -2.96
N ALA A 134 -14.06 -17.20 -2.55
CA ALA A 134 -14.91 -16.35 -3.39
C ALA A 134 -14.19 -15.05 -3.76
N PHE A 135 -13.56 -14.38 -2.80
CA PHE A 135 -12.72 -13.20 -3.03
C PHE A 135 -11.61 -13.46 -4.05
N CYS A 136 -10.87 -14.57 -3.92
CA CYS A 136 -9.81 -14.92 -4.87
C CYS A 136 -10.33 -15.11 -6.29
N ARG A 137 -11.48 -15.79 -6.45
CA ARG A 137 -12.12 -15.98 -7.77
C ARG A 137 -12.59 -14.66 -8.38
N THR A 138 -13.26 -13.81 -7.60
CA THR A 138 -13.69 -12.48 -8.06
C THR A 138 -12.50 -11.60 -8.42
N PHE A 139 -11.48 -11.54 -7.54
CA PHE A 139 -10.25 -10.79 -7.75
C PHE A 139 -9.51 -11.26 -9.01
N PHE A 140 -9.50 -12.56 -9.25
CA PHE A 140 -8.91 -13.16 -10.43
C PHE A 140 -9.65 -12.74 -11.71
N ASN A 141 -10.98 -12.83 -11.75
CA ASN A 141 -11.77 -12.45 -12.92
C ASN A 141 -11.59 -10.95 -13.26
N TYR A 142 -11.59 -10.06 -12.26
CA TYR A 142 -11.27 -8.65 -12.48
C TYR A 142 -9.81 -8.42 -12.92
N SER A 143 -8.88 -9.21 -12.40
CA SER A 143 -7.47 -9.16 -12.78
C SER A 143 -7.26 -9.51 -14.26
N VAL A 144 -8.08 -10.42 -14.80
CA VAL A 144 -8.09 -10.81 -16.22
C VAL A 144 -8.80 -9.78 -17.08
N GLU A 145 -9.96 -9.26 -16.64
CA GLU A 145 -10.67 -8.19 -17.36
C GLU A 145 -9.88 -6.88 -17.42
N GLY A 146 -9.04 -6.61 -16.41
CA GLY A 146 -8.11 -5.48 -16.39
C GLY A 146 -6.82 -5.66 -17.20
N LEU A 147 -6.67 -6.75 -17.96
CA LEU A 147 -5.51 -6.99 -18.84
C LEU A 147 -5.57 -6.18 -20.15
N ASP A 148 -6.73 -5.63 -20.50
CA ASP A 148 -6.85 -4.69 -21.63
C ASP A 148 -6.73 -3.25 -21.10
N SER A 149 -5.49 -2.80 -20.91
CA SER A 149 -5.17 -1.39 -20.67
C SER A 149 -4.29 -0.86 -21.79
N GLU A 150 -4.66 0.28 -22.36
CA GLU A 150 -3.80 0.97 -23.31
C GLU A 150 -2.48 1.37 -22.64
N LEU A 151 -1.36 1.02 -23.27
CA LEU A 151 -0.03 1.44 -22.83
C LEU A 151 0.03 2.96 -22.94
N VAL A 152 0.26 3.62 -21.80
CA VAL A 152 0.55 5.05 -21.79
C VAL A 152 2.04 5.23 -21.97
N GLU A 153 2.45 5.62 -23.17
CA GLU A 153 3.81 6.10 -23.44
C GLU A 153 4.00 7.49 -22.82
N GLY A 154 4.97 7.64 -21.93
CA GLY A 154 5.27 8.91 -21.29
C GLY A 154 6.21 8.81 -20.10
N GLU A 155 6.80 9.94 -19.72
CA GLU A 155 7.59 10.04 -18.49
C GLU A 155 6.65 10.09 -17.26
N VAL A 156 6.94 9.28 -16.26
CA VAL A 156 6.18 9.27 -15.00
C VAL A 156 6.58 10.45 -14.15
N THR A 157 5.65 11.40 -14.02
CA THR A 157 5.85 12.58 -13.18
C THR A 157 5.27 12.41 -11.78
N GLU A 158 4.16 11.66 -11.66
CA GLU A 158 3.39 11.56 -10.42
C GLU A 158 2.82 10.15 -10.18
N VAL A 159 2.69 9.78 -8.90
CA VAL A 159 2.04 8.55 -8.45
C VAL A 159 1.08 8.89 -7.32
N ILE A 160 -0.12 8.31 -7.38
CA ILE A 160 -1.13 8.41 -6.33
C ILE A 160 -1.56 7.00 -5.89
N PRO A 161 -1.41 6.63 -4.61
CA PRO A 161 -1.91 5.36 -4.11
C PRO A 161 -3.45 5.31 -4.12
N VAL A 162 -3.95 4.19 -4.60
CA VAL A 162 -5.38 3.84 -4.66
C VAL A 162 -5.58 2.47 -4.02
N ASP A 163 -6.79 2.15 -3.58
CA ASP A 163 -7.22 0.80 -3.15
C ASP A 163 -6.83 0.31 -1.73
N TYR A 164 -7.28 1.03 -0.70
CA TYR A 164 -7.01 0.82 0.73
C TYR A 164 -7.72 -0.39 1.39
N GLN A 165 -8.27 -1.32 0.62
CA GLN A 165 -9.12 -2.41 1.12
C GLN A 165 -8.36 -3.48 1.92
N LEU A 166 -7.05 -3.61 1.70
CA LEU A 166 -6.17 -4.56 2.39
C LEU A 166 -5.30 -3.89 3.47
N LEU A 167 -5.70 -2.73 3.99
CA LEU A 167 -4.98 -2.09 5.09
C LEU A 167 -4.94 -2.99 6.34
N THR A 168 -3.72 -3.26 6.81
CA THR A 168 -3.46 -4.07 8.02
C THR A 168 -2.55 -3.32 8.98
N TYR A 169 -2.31 -3.87 10.17
CA TYR A 169 -1.27 -3.41 11.09
C TYR A 169 -0.13 -4.44 11.15
N GLY A 170 1.06 -4.06 10.69
CA GLY A 170 2.25 -4.91 10.60
C GLY A 170 3.57 -4.13 10.41
N ALA A 171 4.59 -4.79 9.89
CA ALA A 171 5.91 -4.17 9.74
C ALA A 171 5.96 -3.38 8.42
N PRO A 172 6.32 -2.08 8.42
CA PRO A 172 6.30 -1.22 7.21
C PRO A 172 7.03 -1.81 6.00
N ILE A 173 8.07 -2.60 6.26
CA ILE A 173 8.94 -3.18 5.23
C ILE A 173 8.28 -4.29 4.43
N THR A 174 7.22 -4.92 4.95
CA THR A 174 6.51 -5.99 4.24
C THR A 174 5.83 -5.47 2.98
N ASN A 175 5.30 -4.22 3.00
CA ASN A 175 4.68 -3.63 1.82
C ASN A 175 5.71 -3.18 0.79
N PHE A 176 6.86 -2.71 1.24
CA PHE A 176 7.98 -2.45 0.34
C PHE A 176 8.38 -3.72 -0.39
N LEU A 177 8.58 -4.83 0.35
CA LEU A 177 8.90 -6.12 -0.25
C LEU A 177 7.78 -6.63 -1.15
N TYR A 178 6.53 -6.52 -0.74
CA TYR A 178 5.38 -6.89 -1.58
C TYR A 178 5.38 -6.12 -2.90
N PHE A 179 5.50 -4.80 -2.85
CA PHE A 179 5.50 -3.94 -4.04
C PHE A 179 6.68 -4.26 -4.97
N ILE A 180 7.88 -4.36 -4.41
CA ILE A 180 9.09 -4.60 -5.20
C ILE A 180 9.04 -5.97 -5.84
N TYR A 181 8.77 -7.04 -5.10
CA TYR A 181 8.71 -8.36 -5.71
C TYR A 181 7.51 -8.50 -6.66
N GLY A 182 6.39 -7.84 -6.34
CA GLY A 182 5.10 -7.86 -7.05
C GLY A 182 5.11 -7.28 -8.45
N ALA A 183 5.95 -6.28 -8.71
CA ALA A 183 5.87 -5.51 -9.95
C ALA A 183 7.25 -5.25 -10.60
N THR A 184 8.27 -6.01 -10.19
CA THR A 184 9.59 -5.99 -10.81
C THR A 184 10.07 -7.41 -11.13
N ASP A 185 11.03 -7.54 -12.04
CA ASP A 185 11.69 -8.81 -12.32
C ASP A 185 13.03 -8.94 -11.55
N LYS A 186 13.74 -10.04 -11.82
CA LYS A 186 15.03 -10.31 -11.19
C LYS A 186 16.10 -9.29 -11.60
N GLU A 187 16.11 -8.86 -12.86
CA GLU A 187 17.13 -7.95 -13.38
C GLU A 187 16.97 -6.55 -12.79
N PHE A 188 15.75 -6.03 -12.77
CA PHE A 188 15.41 -4.78 -12.14
C PHE A 188 15.85 -4.76 -10.67
N ARG A 189 15.52 -5.81 -9.89
CA ARG A 189 15.93 -5.87 -8.48
C ARG A 189 17.44 -5.93 -8.31
N ARG A 190 18.15 -6.66 -9.18
CA ARG A 190 19.62 -6.70 -9.15
C ARG A 190 20.22 -5.30 -9.30
N ASN A 191 19.62 -4.46 -10.13
CA ASN A 191 20.16 -3.14 -10.47
C ASN A 191 19.66 -2.03 -9.52
N HIS A 192 18.47 -2.16 -8.92
CA HIS A 192 17.77 -1.04 -8.29
C HIS A 192 17.25 -1.30 -6.86
N LEU A 193 17.27 -2.54 -6.34
CA LEU A 193 16.65 -2.86 -5.04
C LEU A 193 17.27 -2.06 -3.88
N ILE A 194 18.60 -1.93 -3.86
CA ILE A 194 19.32 -1.20 -2.81
C ILE A 194 18.96 0.28 -2.86
N HIS A 195 19.04 0.88 -4.06
CA HIS A 195 18.64 2.27 -4.30
C HIS A 195 17.21 2.56 -3.83
N LEU A 196 16.25 1.69 -4.15
CA LEU A 196 14.86 1.85 -3.72
C LEU A 196 14.70 1.66 -2.21
N LYS A 197 15.46 0.77 -1.58
CA LYS A 197 15.48 0.62 -0.13
C LYS A 197 15.99 1.89 0.56
N ASP A 198 17.04 2.50 0.00
CA ASP A 198 17.64 3.72 0.52
C ASP A 198 16.66 4.89 0.38
N ILE A 199 16.00 5.05 -0.77
CA ILE A 199 14.92 6.05 -0.95
C ILE A 199 13.80 5.85 0.06
N TYR A 200 13.35 4.61 0.26
CA TYR A 200 12.31 4.31 1.24
C TYR A 200 12.74 4.78 2.63
N PHE A 201 13.93 4.37 3.07
CA PHE A 201 14.43 4.67 4.40
C PHE A 201 14.65 6.18 4.60
N GLU A 202 15.31 6.85 3.67
CA GLU A 202 15.53 8.30 3.71
C GLU A 202 14.22 9.08 3.74
N THR A 203 13.21 8.64 2.98
CA THR A 203 11.89 9.28 2.99
C THR A 203 11.19 9.06 4.32
N THR A 204 11.24 7.85 4.89
CA THR A 204 10.67 7.55 6.22
C THR A 204 11.40 8.28 7.35
N ASP A 205 12.68 8.60 7.19
CA ASP A 205 13.45 9.41 8.13
C ASP A 205 13.13 10.91 8.04
N ASN A 206 13.06 11.44 6.81
CA ASN A 206 12.91 12.87 6.59
C ASN A 206 11.46 13.36 6.72
N PHE A 207 10.49 12.59 6.24
CA PHE A 207 9.10 13.05 6.18
C PHE A 207 8.48 13.33 7.56
N PRO A 208 8.68 12.50 8.61
CA PRO A 208 8.17 12.80 9.94
C PRO A 208 8.74 14.08 10.59
N LYS A 209 9.87 14.59 10.10
CA LYS A 209 10.48 15.83 10.61
C LYS A 209 9.58 17.05 10.39
N TYR A 210 8.73 17.05 9.35
CA TYR A 210 7.70 18.09 9.18
C TYR A 210 6.71 18.15 10.35
N PHE A 211 6.59 17.07 11.12
CA PHE A 211 5.69 16.95 12.25
C PHE A 211 6.41 17.10 13.59
N GLU A 212 7.66 17.59 13.58
CA GLU A 212 8.53 17.69 14.75
C GLU A 212 8.81 16.32 15.40
N MET A 213 8.86 15.27 14.58
CA MET A 213 9.11 13.90 15.02
C MET A 213 10.44 13.38 14.49
N ASP A 214 11.27 12.88 15.39
CA ASP A 214 12.46 12.09 15.06
C ASP A 214 12.09 10.60 15.04
N ILE A 215 12.01 10.00 13.85
CA ILE A 215 11.66 8.59 13.71
C ILE A 215 12.69 7.69 14.36
N GLY A 216 13.97 8.08 14.43
CA GLY A 216 15.04 7.25 14.99
C GLY A 216 14.82 6.89 16.46
N SER A 217 14.02 7.69 17.17
CA SER A 217 13.60 7.43 18.55
C SER A 217 12.52 6.34 18.70
N VAL A 218 11.76 6.08 17.63
CA VAL A 218 10.63 5.13 17.59
C VAL A 218 10.98 3.87 16.79
N TYR A 219 11.62 4.07 15.63
CA TYR A 219 12.00 3.02 14.70
C TYR A 219 13.39 3.32 14.13
N SER A 220 14.40 2.74 14.78
CA SER A 220 15.80 3.00 14.46
C SER A 220 16.23 2.34 13.14
N THR A 221 17.29 2.86 12.51
CA THR A 221 17.93 2.22 11.33
C THR A 221 18.27 0.75 11.59
N LYS A 222 18.70 0.42 12.81
CA LYS A 222 19.03 -0.95 13.20
C LYS A 222 17.79 -1.85 13.21
N GLU A 223 16.65 -1.34 13.65
CA GLU A 223 15.38 -2.07 13.63
C GLU A 223 14.85 -2.22 12.20
N PHE A 224 14.94 -1.17 11.39
CA PHE A 224 14.61 -1.24 9.97
C PHE A 224 15.39 -2.34 9.23
N GLU A 225 16.73 -2.36 9.37
CA GLU A 225 17.56 -3.36 8.71
C GLU A 225 17.29 -4.77 9.22
N ARG A 226 17.04 -4.92 10.53
CA ARG A 226 16.64 -6.22 11.10
C ARG A 226 15.33 -6.70 10.48
N ASP A 227 14.31 -5.84 10.48
CA ASP A 227 12.99 -6.19 9.97
C ASP A 227 13.04 -6.48 8.47
N TYR A 228 13.87 -5.77 7.69
CA TYR A 228 14.10 -6.05 6.28
C TYR A 228 14.64 -7.48 6.06
N VAL A 229 15.67 -7.87 6.81
CA VAL A 229 16.25 -9.21 6.73
C VAL A 229 15.26 -10.28 7.16
N GLU A 230 14.54 -10.05 8.27
CA GLU A 230 13.53 -11.00 8.78
C GLU A 230 12.35 -11.16 7.83
N CYS A 231 11.90 -10.07 7.18
CA CYS A 231 10.76 -10.08 6.27
C CYS A 231 11.12 -10.46 4.82
N LEU A 232 12.41 -10.54 4.46
CA LEU A 232 12.84 -10.86 3.09
C LEU A 232 12.21 -12.17 2.59
N GLY A 233 12.18 -13.19 3.45
CA GLY A 233 11.54 -14.48 3.17
C GLY A 233 10.02 -14.39 3.10
N TYR A 234 9.39 -13.50 3.88
CA TYR A 234 7.96 -13.27 3.86
C TYR A 234 7.49 -12.68 2.53
N GLY A 235 8.23 -11.69 2.00
CA GLY A 235 7.94 -11.11 0.67
C GLY A 235 7.92 -12.19 -0.41
N LEU A 236 8.96 -13.02 -0.48
CA LEU A 236 9.02 -14.12 -1.45
C LEU A 236 7.91 -15.16 -1.22
N GLN A 237 7.62 -15.54 0.02
CA GLN A 237 6.57 -16.50 0.35
C GLN A 237 5.18 -15.99 -0.02
N PHE A 238 4.86 -14.74 0.33
CA PHE A 238 3.59 -14.11 0.01
C PHE A 238 3.40 -14.03 -1.51
N MET A 239 4.47 -13.73 -2.22
CA MET A 239 4.51 -13.70 -3.68
C MET A 239 4.26 -15.07 -4.31
N LEU A 240 4.92 -16.12 -3.81
CA LEU A 240 4.65 -17.50 -4.27
C LEU A 240 3.22 -17.96 -3.98
N PHE A 241 2.55 -17.37 -2.98
CA PHE A 241 1.14 -17.66 -2.68
C PHE A 241 0.17 -16.84 -3.55
N ILE A 242 0.44 -15.54 -3.72
CA ILE A 242 -0.44 -14.63 -4.44
C ILE A 242 -0.26 -14.69 -5.96
N PHE A 243 0.96 -14.89 -6.47
CA PHE A 243 1.22 -14.88 -7.91
C PHE A 243 0.47 -15.97 -8.67
N PRO A 244 0.37 -17.22 -8.17
CA PRO A 244 -0.54 -18.18 -8.76
C PRO A 244 -1.98 -17.64 -8.77
N LEU A 245 -2.48 -17.10 -7.67
CA LEU A 245 -3.84 -16.52 -7.63
C LEU A 245 -4.04 -15.33 -8.57
N VAL A 246 -2.98 -14.60 -8.93
CA VAL A 246 -3.03 -13.41 -9.80
C VAL A 246 -2.86 -13.78 -11.28
N PHE A 247 -2.03 -14.77 -11.60
CA PHE A 247 -1.57 -15.08 -12.96
C PHE A 247 -1.95 -16.48 -13.48
N THR A 248 -2.59 -17.33 -12.67
CA THR A 248 -3.14 -18.61 -13.16
C THR A 248 -4.21 -18.32 -14.21
N LEU A 249 -4.47 -19.19 -15.18
CA LEU A 249 -5.60 -18.98 -16.08
C LEU A 249 -6.92 -19.29 -15.36
N GLU A 250 -8.05 -18.70 -15.78
CA GLU A 250 -9.35 -18.97 -15.14
C GLU A 250 -9.66 -20.46 -15.06
N SER A 251 -9.30 -21.19 -16.13
CA SER A 251 -9.47 -22.64 -16.25
C SER A 251 -8.63 -23.45 -15.27
N ASP A 252 -7.56 -22.86 -14.75
CA ASP A 252 -6.50 -23.55 -14.00
C ASP A 252 -6.51 -23.18 -12.52
N VAL A 253 -7.46 -22.33 -12.08
CA VAL A 253 -7.64 -21.95 -10.67
C VAL A 253 -7.91 -23.23 -9.87
N PRO A 254 -7.04 -23.60 -8.91
CA PRO A 254 -7.24 -24.82 -8.14
C PRO A 254 -8.57 -24.77 -7.38
N ASP A 255 -9.32 -25.86 -7.42
CA ASP A 255 -10.46 -26.04 -6.52
C ASP A 255 -9.93 -26.27 -5.10
N LEU A 256 -9.93 -25.21 -4.28
CA LEU A 256 -9.38 -25.22 -2.92
C LEU A 256 -10.35 -25.85 -1.89
N GLY A 257 -11.16 -26.81 -2.33
CA GLY A 257 -12.17 -27.55 -1.55
C GLY A 257 -13.30 -26.67 -1.04
#